data_AF-A0A6J8BT71-F1
#
_entry.id   AF-A0A6J8BT71-F1
#
_cell.length_a   1.000
_cell.length_b   1.000
_cell.length_c   1.000
_cell.angle_alpha   90.00
_cell.angle_beta   90.00
_cell.angle_gamma   90.00
#
_symmetry.space_group_name_H-M   'P 1'
#
loop_
_entity.id
_entity.type
_entity.pdbx_description
1 polymer ?
#
loop_
_entity_poly.entity_id
_entity_poly.type
_entity_poly.pdbx_seq_one_letter_code
_entity_poly.pdbx_strand_id
1 'polypeptide(L)'
;MESMNIPMRDILQRILKRRKIRPRPGLNYNLEKQEEPGVSIDLDATLASMDTMEFSLVRENSTRRHHNEGSEDEVSTMADSLTSHQYKSYIVSMVHRLRANTDVQLGVSGEKVEVDPVGSKGTKFFKQRAMTYDADNIASCEVLEEKSTGKSVFRITYLISHDYKHSDFEADSEVCNEIVSKINNILELRLSPARKDYVATRAAKHLRKRDSLRDSFRLSKYTDN
;
A
#
# COMPACT_ATOMS: atom_id res chain seq x y z
N MET A 1 -1.37 -16.58 50.08
CA MET A 1 -0.10 -15.92 49.71
C MET A 1 0.84 -16.81 48.87
N GLU A 2 0.58 -18.11 48.72
CA GLU A 2 1.42 -19.06 47.94
C GLU A 2 1.41 -18.88 46.40
N SER A 3 0.55 -18.02 45.83
CA SER A 3 0.36 -17.96 44.38
C SER A 3 1.45 -17.23 43.60
N MET A 4 2.29 -16.42 44.27
CA MET A 4 3.28 -15.55 43.60
C MET A 4 4.70 -16.17 43.52
N ASN A 5 5.01 -17.18 44.32
CA ASN A 5 6.30 -17.88 44.29
C ASN A 5 6.34 -19.02 43.25
N ILE A 6 5.46 -18.98 42.25
CA ILE A 6 5.44 -19.96 41.17
C ILE A 6 6.49 -19.56 40.13
N PRO A 7 7.36 -20.49 39.69
CA PRO A 7 8.34 -20.20 38.64
C PRO A 7 7.65 -20.08 37.28
N MET A 8 8.19 -19.21 36.42
CA MET A 8 7.59 -18.90 35.12
C MET A 8 7.50 -20.14 34.20
N ARG A 9 8.41 -21.13 34.34
CA ARG A 9 8.30 -22.45 33.69
C ARG A 9 6.98 -23.18 33.97
N ASP A 10 6.50 -23.12 35.20
CA ASP A 10 5.27 -23.82 35.60
C ASP A 10 4.04 -23.10 35.03
N ILE A 11 4.09 -21.77 34.97
CA ILE A 11 3.05 -20.94 34.33
C ILE A 11 2.97 -21.27 32.83
N LEU A 12 4.11 -21.32 32.15
CA LEU A 12 4.19 -21.71 30.74
C LEU A 12 3.57 -23.09 30.51
N GLN A 13 3.94 -24.10 31.30
CA GLN A 13 3.39 -25.45 31.18
C GLN A 13 1.87 -25.49 31.42
N ARG A 14 1.37 -24.77 32.44
CA ARG A 14 -0.08 -24.64 32.71
C ARG A 14 -0.81 -24.04 31.53
N ILE A 15 -0.26 -23.00 30.90
CA ILE A 15 -0.85 -22.35 29.72
C ILE A 15 -0.87 -23.30 28.53
N LEU A 16 0.24 -23.98 28.22
CA LEU A 16 0.32 -24.93 27.11
C LEU A 16 -0.68 -26.08 27.28
N LYS A 17 -0.79 -26.63 28.49
CA LYS A 17 -1.78 -27.66 28.84
C LYS A 17 -3.21 -27.15 28.70
N ARG A 18 -3.52 -25.96 29.22
CA ARG A 18 -4.85 -25.33 29.13
C ARG A 18 -5.26 -25.06 27.68
N ARG A 19 -4.32 -24.60 26.85
CA ARG A 19 -4.54 -24.29 25.42
C ARG A 19 -4.45 -25.52 24.51
N LYS A 20 -4.21 -26.73 25.07
CA LYS A 20 -4.05 -27.99 24.32
C LYS A 20 -2.96 -27.90 23.23
N ILE A 21 -1.91 -27.10 23.47
CA ILE A 21 -0.80 -26.92 22.53
C ILE A 21 0.13 -28.13 22.66
N ARG A 22 0.33 -28.85 21.57
CA ARG A 22 1.22 -30.02 21.54
C ARG A 22 2.64 -29.57 21.20
N PRO A 23 3.64 -29.82 22.07
CA PRO A 23 5.03 -29.55 21.74
C PRO A 23 5.43 -30.41 20.53
N ARG A 24 6.03 -29.78 19.52
CA ARG A 24 6.60 -30.45 18.35
C ARG A 24 8.09 -30.13 18.30
N PRO A 25 8.94 -31.05 17.82
CA PRO A 25 10.33 -30.73 17.55
C PRO A 25 10.43 -29.49 16.64
N GLY A 26 11.20 -28.48 17.07
CA GLY A 26 11.34 -27.20 16.36
C GLY A 26 10.19 -26.20 16.58
N LEU A 27 9.26 -26.49 17.48
CA LEU A 27 8.16 -25.59 17.87
C LEU A 27 8.20 -25.31 19.37
N ASN A 28 9.07 -24.39 19.75
CA ASN A 28 9.23 -23.94 21.11
C ASN A 28 8.39 -22.69 21.38
N TYR A 29 8.04 -22.48 22.64
CA TYR A 29 7.24 -21.34 23.09
C TYR A 29 7.90 -20.70 24.30
N ASN A 30 7.94 -19.38 24.32
CA ASN A 30 8.45 -18.57 25.40
C ASN A 30 7.36 -17.62 25.92
N LEU A 31 7.61 -17.04 27.09
CA LEU A 31 6.78 -15.97 27.65
C LEU A 31 7.52 -14.65 27.47
N GLU A 32 6.78 -13.62 27.11
CA GLU A 32 7.25 -12.24 27.06
C GLU A 32 6.34 -11.38 27.95
N LYS A 33 6.87 -10.31 28.54
CA LYS A 33 6.01 -9.31 29.19
C LYS A 33 5.16 -8.62 28.12
N GLN A 34 3.98 -8.15 28.50
CA GLN A 34 3.13 -7.43 27.56
C GLN A 34 3.78 -6.14 27.03
N GLU A 35 4.41 -5.38 27.93
CA GLU A 35 5.05 -4.07 27.69
C GLU A 35 6.43 -4.16 27.04
N GLU A 36 7.10 -5.31 27.09
CA GLU A 36 8.46 -5.51 26.56
C GLU A 36 8.45 -6.61 25.47
N PRO A 37 7.79 -6.38 24.32
CA PRO A 37 7.73 -7.38 23.25
C PRO A 37 9.11 -7.68 22.68
N GLY A 38 9.37 -8.95 22.40
CA GLY A 38 10.65 -9.45 21.86
C GLY A 38 11.70 -9.80 22.93
N VAL A 39 11.42 -9.53 24.21
CA VAL A 39 12.29 -9.94 25.33
C VAL A 39 11.70 -11.17 26.01
N SER A 40 12.37 -12.32 25.85
CA SER A 40 11.96 -13.56 26.52
C SER A 40 12.21 -13.49 28.01
N ILE A 41 11.23 -13.92 28.79
CA ILE A 41 11.33 -14.02 30.25
C ILE A 41 12.17 -15.23 30.65
N ASP A 42 13.00 -15.05 31.67
CA ASP A 42 13.69 -16.14 32.34
C ASP A 42 12.69 -17.09 33.03
N LEU A 43 12.69 -18.35 32.61
CA LEU A 43 11.76 -19.35 33.10
C LEU A 43 12.09 -19.86 34.52
N ASP A 44 13.29 -19.57 35.03
CA ASP A 44 13.71 -19.85 36.41
C ASP A 44 13.32 -18.76 37.40
N ALA A 45 12.97 -17.57 36.90
CA ALA A 45 12.44 -16.51 37.73
C ALA A 45 11.01 -16.83 38.22
N THR A 46 10.61 -16.21 39.33
CA THR A 46 9.27 -16.37 39.90
C THR A 46 8.33 -15.28 39.41
N LEU A 47 7.03 -15.55 39.46
CA LEU A 47 6.01 -14.54 39.17
C LEU A 47 6.15 -13.30 40.08
N ALA A 48 6.54 -13.49 41.36
CA ALA A 48 6.80 -12.40 42.30
C ALA A 48 7.97 -11.50 41.92
N SER A 49 8.98 -12.05 41.23
CA SER A 49 10.11 -11.27 40.71
C SER A 49 9.80 -10.55 39.40
N MET A 50 8.62 -10.78 38.81
CA MET A 50 8.14 -10.00 37.68
C MET A 50 7.42 -8.76 38.23
N ASP A 51 7.70 -7.61 37.64
CA ASP A 51 7.03 -6.32 37.88
C ASP A 51 5.63 -6.23 37.24
N THR A 52 5.13 -7.32 36.67
CA THR A 52 3.87 -7.38 35.95
C THR A 52 3.16 -8.73 36.13
N MET A 53 1.86 -8.74 35.91
CA MET A 53 1.04 -9.97 35.82
C MET A 53 0.58 -10.26 34.38
N GLU A 54 0.97 -9.41 33.43
CA GLU A 54 0.52 -9.49 32.04
C GLU A 54 1.61 -10.07 31.15
N PHE A 55 1.33 -11.27 30.62
CA PHE A 55 2.28 -12.04 29.84
C PHE A 55 1.67 -12.54 28.55
N SER A 56 2.52 -12.67 27.55
CA SER A 56 2.14 -13.17 26.24
C SER A 56 2.92 -14.42 25.89
N LEU A 57 2.19 -15.44 25.43
CA LEU A 57 2.77 -16.68 24.92
C LEU A 57 3.20 -16.46 23.47
N VAL A 58 4.49 -16.59 23.21
CA VAL A 58 5.08 -16.36 21.89
C VAL A 58 5.77 -17.62 21.40
N ARG A 59 5.60 -17.95 20.12
CA ARG A 59 6.31 -19.03 19.47
C ARG A 59 7.73 -18.56 19.12
N GLU A 60 8.74 -19.38 19.38
CA GLU A 60 10.12 -19.06 18.98
C GLU A 60 10.21 -18.74 17.47
N ASN A 61 10.96 -17.68 17.14
CA ASN A 61 11.06 -17.07 15.81
C ASN A 61 9.79 -16.34 15.31
N SER A 62 8.79 -16.14 16.17
CA SER A 62 7.68 -15.23 15.88
C SER A 62 7.93 -13.89 16.56
N THR A 63 7.78 -12.79 15.83
CA THR A 63 7.84 -11.46 16.42
C THR A 63 6.44 -11.03 16.86
N ARG A 64 6.28 -10.70 18.15
CA ARG A 64 5.19 -9.80 18.56
C ARG A 64 5.52 -8.46 17.94
N ARG A 65 4.89 -8.11 16.82
CA ARG A 65 4.99 -6.75 16.29
C ARG A 65 4.70 -5.82 17.45
N HIS A 66 5.62 -4.90 17.73
CA HIS A 66 5.37 -3.81 18.65
C HIS A 66 4.13 -3.12 18.10
N HIS A 67 2.97 -3.35 18.73
CA HIS A 67 1.82 -2.49 18.53
C HIS A 67 2.13 -1.29 19.40
N ASN A 68 3.10 -0.50 18.91
CA ASN A 68 3.28 0.84 19.40
C ASN A 68 1.92 1.51 19.19
N GLU A 69 1.43 2.14 20.24
CA GLU A 69 0.24 2.99 20.19
C GLU A 69 0.25 3.77 18.89
N GLY A 70 -0.86 3.68 18.15
CA GLY A 70 -0.95 4.11 16.76
C GLY A 70 -0.23 5.44 16.58
N SER A 71 0.85 5.41 15.81
CA SER A 71 1.50 6.64 15.40
C SER A 71 0.43 7.53 14.78
N GLU A 72 0.52 8.85 14.99
CA GLU A 72 -0.37 9.81 14.32
C GLU A 72 -0.42 9.53 12.80
N ASP A 73 0.68 9.01 12.23
CA ASP A 73 0.77 8.49 10.87
C ASP A 73 -0.18 7.32 10.58
N GLU A 74 -0.31 6.31 11.45
CA GLU A 74 -1.24 5.19 11.24
C GLU A 74 -2.71 5.62 11.39
N VAL A 75 -3.02 6.48 12.36
CA VAL A 75 -4.39 7.02 12.53
C VAL A 75 -4.75 7.94 11.36
N SER A 76 -3.82 8.77 10.88
CA SER A 76 -3.98 9.57 9.67
C SER A 76 -4.15 8.68 8.45
N THR A 77 -3.38 7.59 8.33
CA THR A 77 -3.50 6.63 7.22
C THR A 77 -4.87 5.93 7.22
N MET A 78 -5.39 5.55 8.39
CA MET A 78 -6.74 4.98 8.48
C MET A 78 -7.83 6.02 8.19
N ALA A 79 -7.68 7.26 8.67
CA ALA A 79 -8.59 8.36 8.35
C ALA A 79 -8.58 8.72 6.86
N ASP A 80 -7.41 8.74 6.22
CA ASP A 80 -7.23 8.98 4.79
C ASP A 80 -7.81 7.83 3.96
N SER A 81 -7.72 6.59 4.45
CA SER A 81 -8.40 5.44 3.84
C SER A 81 -9.93 5.60 3.91
N LEU A 82 -10.46 6.01 5.07
CA LEU A 82 -11.91 6.21 5.28
C LEU A 82 -12.47 7.42 4.51
N THR A 83 -11.69 8.49 4.35
CA THR A 83 -12.10 9.72 3.65
C THR A 83 -11.71 9.70 2.16
N SER A 84 -10.96 8.70 1.70
CA SER A 84 -10.54 8.54 0.30
C SER A 84 -11.72 8.61 -0.69
N HIS A 85 -12.89 8.12 -0.29
CA HIS A 85 -14.10 8.11 -1.13
C HIS A 85 -14.83 9.46 -1.20
N GLN A 86 -14.55 10.38 -0.27
CA GLN A 86 -15.15 11.71 -0.26
C GLN A 86 -14.67 12.50 -1.47
N TYR A 87 -15.59 13.24 -2.11
CA TYR A 87 -15.26 14.09 -3.23
C TYR A 87 -14.23 15.16 -2.81
N LYS A 88 -13.12 15.24 -3.53
CA LYS A 88 -12.14 16.34 -3.43
C LYS A 88 -11.71 16.77 -4.82
N SER A 89 -11.64 18.08 -5.05
CA SER A 89 -11.25 18.66 -6.34
C SER A 89 -9.91 19.36 -6.26
N TYR A 90 -9.11 19.24 -7.32
CA TYR A 90 -7.79 19.82 -7.45
C TYR A 90 -7.68 20.60 -8.75
N ILE A 91 -6.94 21.71 -8.76
CA ILE A 91 -6.57 22.39 -10.01
C ILE A 91 -5.20 21.87 -10.43
N VAL A 92 -5.16 21.20 -11.58
CA VAL A 92 -3.94 20.55 -12.11
C VAL A 92 -3.79 20.88 -13.59
N SER A 93 -2.58 20.75 -14.14
CA SER A 93 -2.32 20.96 -15.55
C SER A 93 -2.33 19.62 -16.29
N MET A 94 -3.25 19.43 -17.23
CA MET A 94 -3.28 18.25 -18.10
C MET A 94 -2.18 18.33 -19.14
N VAL A 95 -1.32 17.31 -19.17
CA VAL A 95 -0.16 17.24 -20.07
C VAL A 95 -0.58 16.62 -21.41
N HIS A 96 -0.32 17.34 -22.51
CA HIS A 96 -0.60 16.86 -23.87
C HIS A 96 0.70 16.65 -24.64
N ARG A 97 0.82 15.56 -25.41
CA ARG A 97 2.03 15.28 -26.22
C ARG A 97 2.25 16.24 -27.38
N LEU A 98 1.18 16.79 -27.95
CA LEU A 98 1.21 17.55 -29.22
C LEU A 98 0.58 18.95 -29.09
N ARG A 99 0.09 19.32 -27.91
CA ARG A 99 -0.63 20.57 -27.66
C ARG A 99 -0.10 21.21 -26.39
N ALA A 100 -0.39 22.50 -26.22
CA ALA A 100 -0.14 23.16 -24.95
C ALA A 100 -0.91 22.47 -23.83
N ASN A 101 -0.29 22.41 -22.64
CA ASN A 101 -0.94 21.91 -21.44
C ASN A 101 -2.15 22.77 -21.11
N THR A 102 -3.19 22.14 -20.57
CA THR A 102 -4.44 22.83 -20.22
C THR A 102 -4.73 22.65 -18.75
N ASP A 103 -5.06 23.74 -18.07
CA ASP A 103 -5.47 23.65 -16.68
C ASP A 103 -6.87 23.03 -16.61
N VAL A 104 -7.02 22.08 -15.68
CA VAL A 104 -8.25 21.32 -15.46
C VAL A 104 -8.54 21.24 -13.97
N GLN A 105 -9.82 21.25 -13.63
CA GLN A 105 -10.33 20.83 -12.33
C GLN A 105 -10.50 19.31 -12.34
N LEU A 106 -9.70 18.63 -11.54
CA LEU A 106 -9.74 17.19 -11.33
C LEU A 106 -10.54 16.87 -10.07
N GLY A 107 -11.75 16.35 -10.21
CA GLY A 107 -12.59 15.88 -9.11
C GLY A 107 -12.40 14.39 -8.86
N VAL A 108 -11.98 13.99 -7.67
CA VAL A 108 -11.79 12.58 -7.28
C VAL A 108 -12.83 12.19 -6.23
N SER A 109 -13.61 11.15 -6.53
CA SER A 109 -14.58 10.53 -5.62
C SER A 109 -14.44 9.00 -5.65
N GLY A 110 -15.07 8.30 -4.71
CA GLY A 110 -15.07 6.83 -4.69
C GLY A 110 -15.69 6.17 -5.93
N GLU A 111 -16.55 6.88 -6.66
CA GLU A 111 -17.26 6.36 -7.84
C GLU A 111 -16.59 6.71 -9.16
N LYS A 112 -16.03 7.91 -9.26
CA LYS A 112 -15.52 8.44 -10.51
C LYS A 112 -14.46 9.51 -10.29
N VAL A 113 -13.64 9.69 -11.33
CA VAL A 113 -12.72 10.80 -11.49
C VAL A 113 -13.21 11.68 -12.62
N GLU A 114 -13.46 12.96 -12.35
CA GLU A 114 -13.96 13.95 -13.28
C GLU A 114 -12.85 14.93 -13.66
N VAL A 115 -12.79 15.30 -14.93
CA VAL A 115 -11.84 16.27 -15.47
C VAL A 115 -12.62 17.33 -16.22
N ASP A 116 -12.74 18.49 -15.61
CA ASP A 116 -13.38 19.65 -16.19
C ASP A 116 -12.34 20.70 -16.58
N PRO A 117 -12.31 21.22 -17.81
CA PRO A 117 -11.38 22.30 -18.13
C PRO A 117 -11.74 23.55 -17.33
N VAL A 118 -10.76 24.16 -16.65
CA VAL A 118 -10.97 25.50 -16.08
C VAL A 118 -10.96 26.50 -17.23
N GLY A 119 -12.08 27.21 -17.39
CA GLY A 119 -12.32 28.06 -18.56
C GLY A 119 -11.18 29.04 -18.80
N SER A 120 -10.48 28.90 -19.93
CA SER A 120 -9.52 29.92 -20.35
C SER A 120 -10.32 31.18 -20.70
N LYS A 121 -9.90 32.33 -20.17
CA LYS A 121 -10.53 33.64 -20.41
C LYS A 121 -10.39 34.13 -21.87
N GLY A 122 -9.88 33.32 -22.80
CA GLY A 122 -9.62 33.72 -24.16
C GLY A 122 -9.80 32.57 -25.15
N THR A 123 -10.69 32.79 -26.12
CA THR A 123 -10.94 31.97 -27.33
C THR A 123 -12.07 30.94 -27.19
N LYS A 124 -13.29 31.40 -27.51
CA LYS A 124 -14.55 30.64 -27.55
C LYS A 124 -14.61 29.51 -28.60
N PHE A 125 -13.53 29.20 -29.31
CA PHE A 125 -13.55 28.29 -30.48
C PHE A 125 -13.01 26.88 -30.24
N PHE A 126 -12.38 26.61 -29.08
CA PHE A 126 -11.93 25.27 -28.72
C PHE A 126 -12.23 24.96 -27.25
N LYS A 127 -13.48 24.64 -26.94
CA LYS A 127 -13.85 24.10 -25.62
C LYS A 127 -13.38 22.65 -25.55
N GLN A 128 -12.41 22.37 -24.69
CA GLN A 128 -12.10 20.98 -24.29
C GLN A 128 -13.37 20.38 -23.67
N ARG A 129 -13.68 19.13 -23.99
CA ARG A 129 -14.86 18.45 -23.41
C ARG A 129 -14.48 17.90 -22.04
N ALA A 130 -15.38 18.03 -21.07
CA ALA A 130 -15.26 17.35 -19.79
C ALA A 130 -15.09 15.83 -20.01
N MET A 131 -14.29 15.20 -19.16
CA MET A 131 -14.07 13.77 -19.15
C MET A 131 -14.44 13.18 -17.80
N THR A 132 -14.93 11.95 -17.80
CA THR A 132 -15.24 11.20 -16.58
C THR A 132 -14.68 9.80 -16.74
N TYR A 133 -13.89 9.38 -15.76
CA TYR A 133 -13.40 8.01 -15.63
C TYR A 133 -14.19 7.34 -14.51
N ASP A 134 -14.87 6.25 -14.83
CA ASP A 134 -15.46 5.38 -13.82
C ASP A 134 -14.32 4.72 -13.01
N ALA A 135 -14.42 4.72 -11.68
CA ALA A 135 -13.43 4.10 -10.81
C ALA A 135 -13.20 2.62 -11.15
N ASP A 136 -14.23 1.90 -11.61
CA ASP A 136 -14.11 0.49 -12.01
C ASP A 136 -13.26 0.29 -13.28
N ASN A 137 -13.16 1.32 -14.11
CA ASN A 137 -12.35 1.32 -15.32
C ASN A 137 -10.93 1.84 -15.08
N ILE A 138 -10.63 2.43 -13.93
CA ILE A 138 -9.28 2.87 -13.60
C ILE A 138 -8.44 1.65 -13.20
N ALA A 139 -7.30 1.51 -13.85
CA ALA A 139 -6.39 0.38 -13.67
C ALA A 139 -5.22 0.70 -12.74
N SER A 140 -4.68 1.91 -12.83
CA SER A 140 -3.57 2.37 -11.98
C SER A 140 -3.44 3.88 -11.97
N CYS A 141 -2.90 4.42 -10.87
CA CYS A 141 -2.45 5.80 -10.77
C CYS A 141 -1.01 5.82 -10.21
N GLU A 142 -0.05 6.36 -10.96
CA GLU A 142 1.37 6.39 -10.57
C GLU A 142 2.02 7.74 -10.85
N VAL A 143 2.95 8.15 -9.98
CA VAL A 143 3.85 9.28 -10.24
C VAL A 143 4.89 8.83 -11.27
N LEU A 144 5.08 9.61 -12.33
CA LEU A 144 6.00 9.32 -13.42
C LEU A 144 7.33 10.05 -13.26
N GLU A 145 7.27 11.33 -12.91
CA GLU A 145 8.42 12.22 -12.88
C GLU A 145 8.27 13.22 -11.74
N GLU A 146 9.35 13.46 -11.01
CA GLU A 146 9.47 14.58 -10.07
C GLU A 146 10.46 15.59 -10.66
N LYS A 147 9.96 16.79 -10.96
CA LYS A 147 10.79 17.87 -11.49
C LYS A 147 11.48 18.58 -10.33
N SER A 148 12.70 19.05 -10.57
CA SER A 148 13.47 19.87 -9.62
C SER A 148 12.78 21.19 -9.26
N THR A 149 11.74 21.58 -9.99
CA THR A 149 10.91 22.77 -9.75
C THR A 149 9.88 22.60 -8.63
N GLY A 150 9.83 21.45 -7.96
CA GLY A 150 8.81 21.14 -6.93
C GLY A 150 7.45 20.72 -7.52
N LYS A 151 7.42 20.39 -8.82
CA LYS A 151 6.24 19.87 -9.51
C LYS A 151 6.48 18.42 -9.87
N SER A 152 5.43 17.62 -9.82
CA SER A 152 5.47 16.22 -10.25
C SER A 152 4.43 15.96 -11.34
N VAL A 153 4.70 14.94 -12.14
CA VAL A 153 3.79 14.44 -13.18
C VAL A 153 3.27 13.09 -12.72
N PHE A 154 1.96 12.92 -12.71
CA PHE A 154 1.30 11.65 -12.44
C PHE A 154 0.45 11.20 -13.62
N ARG A 155 0.22 9.89 -13.70
CA ARG A 155 -0.53 9.23 -14.78
C ARG A 155 -1.67 8.41 -14.23
N ILE A 156 -2.85 8.65 -14.78
CA ILE A 156 -4.02 7.77 -14.60
C ILE A 156 -4.11 6.88 -15.83
N THR A 157 -4.06 5.56 -15.62
CA THR A 157 -4.33 4.56 -16.66
C THR A 157 -5.73 4.00 -16.47
N TYR A 158 -6.53 4.03 -17.52
CA TYR A 158 -7.92 3.58 -17.52
C TYR A 158 -8.24 2.72 -18.75
N LEU A 159 -9.16 1.79 -18.57
CA LEU A 159 -9.71 0.95 -19.61
C LEU A 159 -10.82 1.71 -20.33
N ILE A 160 -10.76 1.77 -21.65
CA ILE A 160 -11.85 2.27 -22.48
C ILE A 160 -12.14 1.24 -23.57
N SER A 161 -13.37 0.73 -23.57
CA SER A 161 -13.78 -0.43 -24.37
C SER A 161 -12.91 -1.66 -24.07
N HIS A 162 -11.81 -1.84 -24.81
CA HIS A 162 -10.87 -2.96 -24.65
C HIS A 162 -9.39 -2.52 -24.61
N ASP A 163 -9.13 -1.21 -24.66
CA ASP A 163 -7.77 -0.66 -24.70
C ASP A 163 -7.46 0.15 -23.44
N TYR A 164 -6.26 -0.05 -22.90
CA TYR A 164 -5.74 0.79 -21.83
C TYR A 164 -5.22 2.10 -22.40
N LYS A 165 -5.81 3.21 -21.99
CA LYS A 165 -5.34 4.56 -22.28
C LYS A 165 -4.80 5.21 -21.01
N HIS A 166 -4.02 6.28 -21.20
CA HIS A 166 -3.47 7.05 -20.11
C HIS A 166 -3.69 8.53 -20.32
N SER A 167 -3.80 9.25 -19.20
CA SER A 167 -3.82 10.71 -19.17
C SER A 167 -2.81 11.17 -18.11
N ASP A 168 -1.99 12.13 -18.51
CA ASP A 168 -0.88 12.64 -17.72
C ASP A 168 -1.25 14.02 -17.19
N PHE A 169 -0.89 14.28 -15.94
CA PHE A 169 -1.25 15.48 -15.21
C PHE A 169 -0.04 15.98 -14.43
N GLU A 170 0.08 17.30 -14.32
CA GLU A 170 1.16 17.99 -13.62
C GLU A 170 0.57 18.87 -12.52
N ALA A 171 1.13 18.74 -11.31
CA ALA A 171 0.77 19.54 -10.15
C ALA A 171 1.98 19.68 -9.22
N ASP A 172 1.83 20.45 -8.14
CA ASP A 172 2.84 20.49 -7.07
C ASP A 172 3.04 19.08 -6.48
N SER A 173 4.27 18.76 -6.08
CA SER A 173 4.64 17.40 -5.67
C SER A 173 3.76 16.86 -4.53
N GLU A 174 3.43 17.70 -3.54
CA GLU A 174 2.53 17.35 -2.44
C GLU A 174 1.12 16.99 -2.95
N VAL A 175 0.56 17.81 -3.84
CA VAL A 175 -0.77 17.60 -4.44
C VAL A 175 -0.78 16.34 -5.29
N CYS A 176 0.27 16.11 -6.08
CA CYS A 176 0.45 14.87 -6.85
C CYS A 176 0.38 13.63 -5.96
N ASN A 177 1.17 13.62 -4.89
CA ASN A 177 1.23 12.50 -3.96
C ASN A 177 -0.12 12.28 -3.26
N GLU A 178 -0.80 13.35 -2.90
CA GLU A 178 -2.14 13.29 -2.31
C GLU A 178 -3.17 12.66 -3.27
N ILE A 179 -3.22 13.12 -4.53
CA ILE A 179 -4.12 12.60 -5.55
C ILE A 179 -3.84 11.11 -5.81
N VAL A 180 -2.56 10.76 -6.00
CA VAL A 180 -2.14 9.38 -6.29
C VAL A 180 -2.50 8.47 -5.12
N SER A 181 -2.25 8.89 -3.88
CA SER A 181 -2.62 8.15 -2.67
C SER A 181 -4.13 7.94 -2.59
N LYS A 182 -4.92 9.01 -2.76
CA LYS A 182 -6.39 8.96 -2.74
C LYS A 182 -6.95 8.00 -3.78
N ILE A 183 -6.50 8.06 -5.03
CA ILE A 183 -6.96 7.17 -6.09
C ILE A 183 -6.55 5.71 -5.79
N ASN A 184 -5.31 5.47 -5.36
CA ASN A 184 -4.86 4.12 -5.04
C ASN A 184 -5.66 3.51 -3.88
N ASN A 185 -6.00 4.28 -2.85
CA ASN A 185 -6.87 3.84 -1.75
C ASN A 185 -8.27 3.43 -2.26
N ILE A 186 -8.88 4.24 -3.13
CA ILE A 186 -10.17 3.89 -3.77
C ILE A 186 -10.04 2.58 -4.54
N LEU A 187 -8.99 2.44 -5.36
CA LEU A 187 -8.75 1.25 -6.16
C LEU A 187 -8.49 0.00 -5.30
N GLU A 188 -7.90 0.14 -4.11
CA GLU A 188 -7.62 -0.99 -3.21
C GLU A 188 -8.91 -1.50 -2.57
N LEU A 189 -9.80 -0.58 -2.19
CA LEU A 189 -11.08 -0.91 -1.57
C LEU A 189 -12.10 -1.46 -2.58
N ARG A 190 -12.06 -1.05 -3.85
CA ARG A 190 -13.02 -1.49 -4.88
C ARG A 190 -12.75 -2.87 -5.49
N LEU A 191 -11.50 -3.35 -5.46
CA LEU A 191 -11.11 -4.64 -6.06
C LEU A 191 -11.53 -4.79 -7.54
N SER A 192 -11.41 -3.72 -8.34
CA SER A 192 -11.93 -3.69 -9.71
C SER A 192 -11.30 -4.77 -10.63
N PRO A 193 -12.09 -5.41 -11.51
CA PRO A 193 -11.55 -6.37 -12.48
C PRO A 193 -10.50 -5.77 -13.41
N ALA A 194 -10.67 -4.51 -13.82
CA ALA A 194 -9.72 -3.80 -14.68
C ALA A 194 -8.33 -3.70 -14.03
N ARG A 195 -8.27 -3.40 -12.72
CA ARG A 195 -7.00 -3.41 -11.97
C ARG A 195 -6.40 -4.80 -11.90
N LYS A 196 -7.21 -5.83 -11.61
CA LYS A 196 -6.73 -7.22 -11.51
C LYS A 196 -6.10 -7.69 -12.82
N ASP A 197 -6.77 -7.46 -13.94
CA ASP A 197 -6.28 -7.84 -15.27
C ASP A 197 -5.07 -7.02 -15.71
N TYR A 198 -5.05 -5.72 -15.40
CA TYR A 198 -3.90 -4.86 -15.66
C TYR A 198 -2.66 -5.31 -14.88
N VAL A 199 -2.79 -5.61 -13.59
CA VAL A 199 -1.69 -6.12 -12.76
C VAL A 199 -1.18 -7.45 -13.29
N ALA A 200 -2.07 -8.39 -13.64
CA ALA A 200 -1.70 -9.66 -14.24
C ALA A 200 -0.97 -9.48 -15.59
N THR A 201 -1.43 -8.55 -16.41
CA THR A 201 -0.82 -8.24 -17.72
C THR A 201 0.54 -7.56 -17.58
N ARG A 202 0.69 -6.61 -16.66
CA ARG A 202 1.96 -5.93 -16.36
C ARG A 202 2.98 -6.92 -15.80
N ALA A 203 2.56 -7.80 -14.89
CA ALA A 203 3.40 -8.88 -14.35
C ALA A 203 3.85 -9.87 -15.43
N ALA A 204 2.94 -10.29 -16.32
CA ALA A 204 3.27 -11.19 -17.43
C ALA A 204 4.25 -10.57 -18.42
N LYS A 205 4.12 -9.27 -18.73
CA LYS A 205 5.09 -8.53 -19.57
C LYS A 205 6.46 -8.43 -18.89
N HIS A 206 6.50 -8.17 -17.60
CA HIS A 206 7.74 -8.14 -16.83
C HIS A 206 8.44 -9.50 -16.79
N LEU A 207 7.69 -10.59 -16.61
CA LEU A 207 8.22 -11.95 -16.61
C LEU A 207 8.79 -12.33 -17.99
N ARG A 208 8.05 -12.04 -19.07
CA ARG A 208 8.51 -12.26 -20.45
C ARG A 208 9.80 -11.50 -20.76
N LYS A 209 9.94 -10.25 -20.31
CA LYS A 209 11.18 -9.46 -20.47
C LYS A 209 12.35 -10.06 -19.70
N ARG A 210 12.08 -10.67 -18.54
CA ARG A 210 13.09 -11.35 -17.72
C ARG A 210 13.54 -12.67 -18.37
N ASP A 211 12.62 -13.41 -18.94
CA ASP A 211 12.90 -14.67 -19.64
C ASP A 211 13.64 -14.42 -20.97
N SER A 212 13.27 -13.38 -21.73
CA SER A 212 14.00 -12.99 -22.95
C SER A 212 15.45 -12.60 -22.67
N LEU A 213 15.72 -11.96 -21.52
CA LEU A 213 17.08 -11.66 -21.08
C LEU A 213 17.85 -12.93 -20.70
N ARG A 214 17.22 -13.88 -19.99
CA ARG A 214 17.85 -15.17 -19.66
C ARG A 214 18.20 -15.98 -20.90
N ASP A 215 17.32 -15.98 -21.91
CA ASP A 215 17.58 -16.69 -23.16
C ASP A 215 18.68 -16.02 -23.99
N SER A 216 18.78 -14.68 -24.00
CA SER A 216 19.90 -13.98 -24.65
C SER A 216 21.25 -14.30 -23.98
N PHE A 217 21.28 -14.44 -22.64
CA PHE A 217 22.50 -14.85 -21.92
C PHE A 217 22.88 -16.32 -22.16
N ARG A 218 21.92 -17.20 -22.47
CA ARG A 218 22.21 -18.59 -22.82
C ARG A 218 22.80 -18.72 -24.22
N LEU A 219 22.28 -17.97 -25.20
CA LEU A 219 22.78 -18.00 -26.58
C LEU A 219 24.20 -17.45 -26.73
N SER A 220 24.58 -16.43 -25.94
CA SER A 220 25.96 -15.90 -25.92
C SER A 220 27.01 -16.91 -25.45
N LYS A 221 26.63 -17.97 -24.72
CA LYS A 221 27.57 -19.02 -24.29
C LYS A 221 27.82 -20.12 -25.33
N TYR A 222 27.18 -20.05 -26.49
CA TYR A 222 27.29 -21.06 -27.55
C TYR A 222 27.89 -20.51 -28.86
N THR A 223 28.34 -19.25 -28.89
CA THR A 223 28.90 -18.61 -30.10
C THR A 223 30.40 -18.37 -30.08
N ASP A 224 31.11 -18.78 -29.02
CA ASP A 224 32.57 -18.79 -28.98
C ASP A 224 33.08 -20.23 -29.10
N ASN A 225 33.09 -20.76 -30.32
CA ASN A 225 33.93 -21.89 -30.73
C ASN A 225 34.12 -21.90 -32.24
#